data_AF-A0A3Q7GUY3-F1
#
_entry.id   AF-A0A3Q7GUY3-F1
#
_cell.length_a   1.000
_cell.length_b   1.000
_cell.length_c   1.000
_cell.angle_alpha   90.00
_cell.angle_beta   90.00
_cell.angle_gamma   90.00
#
_symmetry.space_group_name_H-M   'P 1'
#
loop_
_entity.id
_entity.type
_entity.pdbx_description
1 polymer ?
#
loop_
_entity_poly.entity_id
_entity_poly.type
_entity_poly.pdbx_seq_one_letter_code
_entity_poly.pdbx_strand_id
1 'polypeptide(L)'
;MTCLLEPPFRCLPPFSPPRFRCFAAPRAQPQPSEPDTETLVLPLDGPKERREIVRLAWEKLVRWSRSLQSRAKTDVLERTNKIVVLGGGSFGTAIAAHVATRKSLLEVNMLVRDPQVCRSINEEHHNCKYFPQHELPKNVIATTDAKAALLGADFCFHAVPVQFSSSFLEEIANYVDPGLPFISLSKGLELNTLRTMSQIIPKALKNPRQPYVVLSGPSFALELMNKLPTALVVASKDQKIANSVQQLMASKNLRINTSRG
;
A
#
# COMPACT_ATOMS: atom_id res chain seq x y z
N MET A 1 -53.16 -27.21 -43.50
CA MET A 1 -54.00 -27.65 -42.38
C MET A 1 -53.22 -27.35 -41.11
N THR A 2 -53.50 -26.38 -40.26
CA THR A 2 -54.63 -25.45 -40.08
C THR A 2 -54.04 -24.36 -39.18
N CYS A 3 -53.79 -23.15 -39.70
CA CYS A 3 -54.46 -21.89 -39.35
C CYS A 3 -55.06 -21.75 -37.94
N LEU A 4 -54.94 -20.50 -37.45
CA LEU A 4 -55.66 -19.79 -36.37
C LEU A 4 -54.89 -19.70 -35.04
N LEU A 5 -54.68 -18.55 -34.37
CA LEU A 5 -55.12 -17.16 -34.52
C LEU A 5 -54.22 -16.29 -33.61
N GLU A 6 -53.78 -15.11 -34.08
CA GLU A 6 -53.27 -14.03 -33.21
C GLU A 6 -54.38 -13.41 -32.35
N PRO A 7 -54.02 -12.79 -31.20
CA PRO A 7 -54.60 -11.49 -30.85
C PRO A 7 -53.52 -10.50 -30.30
N PRO A 8 -53.79 -9.20 -30.17
CA PRO A 8 -53.22 -8.20 -31.05
C PRO A 8 -52.14 -7.32 -30.39
N PHE A 9 -51.34 -6.72 -31.26
CA PHE A 9 -50.51 -5.54 -31.00
C PHE A 9 -51.27 -4.49 -30.18
N ARG A 10 -50.81 -4.23 -28.96
CA ARG A 10 -51.06 -2.94 -28.30
C ARG A 10 -49.96 -1.97 -28.74
N CYS A 11 -50.31 -1.10 -29.67
CA CYS A 11 -49.54 0.10 -29.97
C CYS A 11 -49.36 0.90 -28.68
N LEU A 12 -48.10 1.03 -28.25
CA LEU A 12 -47.72 2.06 -27.29
C LEU A 12 -47.96 3.43 -27.94
N PRO A 13 -48.54 4.41 -27.21
CA PRO A 13 -48.78 5.73 -27.76
C PRO A 13 -47.45 6.41 -28.12
N PRO A 14 -47.42 7.30 -29.14
CA PRO A 14 -46.23 8.06 -29.46
C PRO A 14 -45.81 8.90 -28.25
N PHE A 15 -44.56 8.74 -27.85
CA PHE A 15 -43.90 9.56 -26.83
C PHE A 15 -44.08 11.03 -27.23
N SER A 16 -44.96 11.73 -26.52
CA SER A 16 -45.10 13.18 -26.65
C SER A 16 -43.89 13.81 -25.96
N PRO A 17 -43.09 14.65 -26.65
CA PRO A 17 -42.03 15.37 -25.97
C PRO A 17 -42.66 16.28 -24.91
N PRO A 18 -42.11 16.35 -23.69
CA PRO A 18 -42.63 17.23 -22.68
C PRO A 18 -42.57 18.67 -23.18
N ARG A 19 -43.72 19.36 -23.16
CA ARG A 19 -43.78 20.82 -23.34
C ARG A 19 -42.87 21.44 -22.28
N PHE A 20 -41.74 21.98 -22.72
CA PHE A 20 -40.94 22.87 -21.89
C PHE A 20 -41.81 24.10 -21.55
N ARG A 21 -42.32 24.13 -20.32
CA ARG A 21 -42.69 25.40 -19.70
C ARG A 21 -41.39 26.19 -19.56
N CYS A 22 -41.32 27.36 -20.17
CA CYS A 22 -40.33 28.37 -19.81
C CYS A 22 -40.47 28.67 -18.32
N PHE A 23 -39.64 28.03 -17.50
CA PHE A 23 -39.37 28.49 -16.16
C PHE A 23 -38.45 29.71 -16.29
N ALA A 24 -38.90 30.82 -15.73
CA ALA A 24 -38.11 32.04 -15.59
C ALA A 24 -36.73 31.70 -15.01
N ALA A 25 -35.71 32.40 -15.51
CA ALA A 25 -34.32 32.24 -15.12
C ALA A 25 -34.18 32.13 -13.59
N PRO A 26 -33.43 31.14 -13.07
CA PRO A 26 -33.12 31.10 -11.65
C PRO A 26 -32.36 32.38 -11.28
N ARG A 27 -32.82 33.06 -10.22
CA ARG A 27 -32.09 34.17 -9.60
C ARG A 27 -30.63 33.76 -9.41
N ALA A 28 -29.74 34.66 -9.83
CA ALA A 28 -28.30 34.52 -9.65
C ALA A 28 -27.98 34.01 -8.25
N GLN A 29 -27.31 32.86 -8.18
CA GLN A 29 -26.68 32.39 -6.96
C GLN A 29 -25.62 33.43 -6.55
N PRO A 30 -25.47 33.76 -5.25
CA PRO A 30 -24.36 34.58 -4.81
C PRO A 30 -23.07 33.85 -5.18
N GLN A 31 -22.18 34.54 -5.90
CA GLN A 31 -20.81 34.05 -6.09
C GLN A 31 -20.18 33.80 -4.71
N PRO A 32 -19.33 32.77 -4.56
CA PRO A 32 -18.54 32.63 -3.34
C PRO A 32 -17.69 33.90 -3.23
N SER A 33 -17.97 34.73 -2.21
CA SER A 33 -17.11 35.84 -1.88
C SER A 33 -15.70 35.28 -1.67
N GLU A 34 -14.72 35.89 -2.33
CA GLU A 34 -13.31 35.62 -2.06
C GLU A 34 -13.11 35.64 -0.54
N PRO A 35 -12.28 34.74 0.03
CA PRO A 35 -12.00 34.78 1.44
C PRO A 35 -11.45 36.16 1.73
N ASP A 36 -12.17 36.92 2.56
CA ASP A 36 -11.77 38.24 3.03
C ASP A 36 -10.32 38.10 3.47
N THR A 37 -9.42 38.64 2.65
CA THR A 37 -8.05 38.85 3.07
C THR A 37 -8.13 40.07 3.96
N GLU A 38 -8.70 39.87 5.16
CA GLU A 38 -8.40 40.69 6.32
C GLU A 38 -6.89 40.62 6.46
N THR A 39 -6.25 41.59 5.81
CA THR A 39 -4.88 41.93 6.08
C THR A 39 -4.93 42.38 7.52
N LEU A 40 -4.62 41.45 8.43
CA LEU A 40 -4.37 41.71 9.84
C LEU A 40 -3.17 42.65 9.90
N VAL A 41 -3.41 43.94 9.63
CA VAL A 41 -2.48 45.02 9.93
C VAL A 41 -2.60 45.24 11.43
N LEU A 42 -1.96 44.35 12.18
CA LEU A 42 -1.76 44.52 13.61
C LEU A 42 -0.87 45.76 13.81
N PRO A 43 -1.23 46.71 14.68
CA PRO A 43 -0.32 47.78 15.07
C PRO A 43 0.92 47.15 15.70
N LEU A 44 2.11 47.43 15.16
CA LEU A 44 3.36 46.79 15.60
C LEU A 44 4.17 47.76 16.46
N ASP A 45 4.05 47.64 17.79
CA ASP A 45 4.89 48.37 18.73
C ASP A 45 6.18 47.57 19.02
N GLY A 46 7.14 47.71 18.09
CA GLY A 46 8.54 47.43 18.35
C GLY A 46 9.12 46.07 17.90
N PRO A 47 10.46 45.97 17.83
CA PRO A 47 11.17 44.83 17.24
C PRO A 47 11.08 43.51 18.03
N LYS A 48 10.68 43.54 19.31
CA LYS A 48 10.47 42.32 20.13
C LYS A 48 9.13 41.63 19.82
N GLU A 49 8.04 42.37 19.76
CA GLU A 49 6.70 41.83 19.42
C GLU A 49 6.68 41.19 18.03
N ARG A 50 7.36 41.81 17.06
CA ARG A 50 7.47 41.26 15.70
C ARG A 50 8.16 39.90 15.68
N ARG A 51 9.18 39.67 16.54
CA ARG A 51 9.85 38.36 16.67
C ARG A 51 8.96 37.32 17.33
N GLU A 52 8.16 37.73 18.31
CA GLU A 52 7.26 36.85 19.05
C GLU A 52 6.08 36.38 18.18
N ILE A 53 5.51 37.27 17.38
CA ILE A 53 4.46 36.95 16.40
C ILE A 53 5.00 36.00 15.32
N VAL A 54 6.19 36.27 14.77
CA VAL A 54 6.82 35.39 13.78
C VAL A 54 7.09 34.01 14.38
N ARG A 55 7.56 33.94 15.63
CA ARG A 55 7.77 32.67 16.34
C ARG A 55 6.46 31.91 16.55
N LEU A 56 5.40 32.58 17.03
CA LEU A 56 4.08 31.98 17.24
C LEU A 56 3.45 31.49 15.93
N ALA A 57 3.59 32.26 14.85
CA ALA A 57 3.14 31.87 13.52
C ALA A 57 3.92 30.65 13.01
N TRP A 58 5.25 30.63 13.18
CA TRP A 58 6.09 29.49 12.80
C TRP A 58 5.78 28.24 13.62
N GLU A 59 5.59 28.36 14.93
CA GLU A 59 5.19 27.24 15.81
C GLU A 59 3.81 26.67 15.41
N LYS A 60 2.82 27.53 15.11
CA LYS A 60 1.51 27.10 14.60
C LYS A 60 1.62 26.40 13.25
N LEU A 61 2.41 26.93 12.32
CA LEU A 61 2.59 26.38 10.98
C LEU A 61 3.34 25.04 11.02
N VAL A 62 4.36 24.91 11.87
CA VAL A 62 5.07 23.65 12.13
C VAL A 62 4.16 22.60 12.78
N ARG A 63 3.31 23.00 13.74
CA ARG A 63 2.35 22.09 14.38
C ARG A 63 1.28 21.62 13.39
N TRP A 64 0.79 22.50 12.53
CA TRP A 64 -0.17 22.17 11.48
C TRP A 64 0.45 21.26 10.40
N SER A 65 1.69 21.54 9.98
CA SER A 65 2.48 20.70 9.08
C SER A 65 2.69 19.29 9.63
N ARG A 66 3.08 19.15 10.91
CA ARG A 66 3.21 17.84 11.57
C ARG A 66 1.88 17.07 11.64
N SER A 67 0.77 17.76 11.85
CA SER A 67 -0.57 17.18 11.84
C SER A 67 -0.97 16.68 10.45
N LEU A 68 -0.70 17.45 9.40
CA LEU A 68 -0.95 17.04 8.01
C LEU A 68 -0.04 15.90 7.56
N GLN A 69 1.25 15.93 7.92
CA GLN A 69 2.16 14.82 7.67
C GLN A 69 1.74 13.57 8.42
N SER A 70 1.26 13.69 9.66
CA SER A 70 0.69 12.58 10.43
C SER A 70 -0.56 12.02 9.75
N ARG A 71 -1.49 12.87 9.31
CA ARG A 71 -2.71 12.47 8.58
C ARG A 71 -2.38 11.78 7.26
N ALA A 72 -1.44 12.33 6.49
CA ALA A 72 -0.96 11.69 5.27
C ALA A 72 -0.21 10.38 5.54
N LYS A 73 0.42 10.22 6.73
CA LYS A 73 1.08 8.98 7.19
C LYS A 73 0.08 7.88 7.52
N THR A 74 -1.05 8.26 8.11
CA THR A 74 -2.14 7.35 8.46
C THR A 74 -2.92 6.92 7.21
N ASP A 75 -3.06 7.80 6.22
CA ASP A 75 -3.86 7.53 5.01
C ASP A 75 -3.45 6.26 4.24
N VAL A 76 -2.14 6.02 4.01
CA VAL A 76 -1.70 4.79 3.31
C VAL A 76 -2.05 3.54 4.11
N LEU A 77 -1.74 3.50 5.40
CA LEU A 77 -1.99 2.32 6.23
C LEU A 77 -3.49 2.05 6.37
N GLU A 78 -4.30 3.10 6.54
CA GLU A 78 -5.75 2.97 6.68
C GLU A 78 -6.44 2.49 5.42
N ARG A 79 -6.03 2.96 4.23
CA ARG A 79 -6.61 2.50 2.96
C ARG A 79 -6.09 1.15 2.48
N THR A 80 -4.97 0.66 3.04
CA THR A 80 -4.41 -0.65 2.70
C THR A 80 -5.26 -1.73 3.38
N ASN A 81 -5.84 -2.62 2.58
CA ASN A 81 -6.69 -3.72 3.05
C ASN A 81 -5.96 -5.05 3.02
N LYS A 82 -5.05 -5.25 2.06
CA LYS A 82 -4.35 -6.52 1.88
C LYS A 82 -2.91 -6.32 1.45
N ILE A 83 -2.00 -7.06 2.09
CA ILE A 83 -0.63 -7.21 1.60
C ILE A 83 -0.30 -8.69 1.43
N VAL A 84 0.60 -8.97 0.50
CA VAL A 84 1.12 -10.33 0.29
C VAL A 84 2.62 -10.37 0.54
N VAL A 85 3.09 -11.44 1.16
CA VAL A 85 4.50 -11.76 1.35
C VAL A 85 4.82 -13.04 0.61
N LEU A 86 5.65 -12.94 -0.43
CA LEU A 86 6.12 -14.07 -1.22
C LEU A 86 7.37 -14.65 -0.55
N GLY A 87 7.21 -15.82 0.08
CA GLY A 87 8.29 -16.56 0.74
C GLY A 87 8.16 -16.60 2.26
N GLY A 88 7.88 -17.80 2.79
CA GLY A 88 7.75 -18.08 4.23
C GLY A 88 9.06 -18.31 4.98
N GLY A 89 10.18 -17.71 4.55
CA GLY A 89 11.47 -17.77 5.25
C GLY A 89 11.50 -16.90 6.51
N SER A 90 12.62 -16.88 7.24
CA SER A 90 12.76 -16.04 8.44
C SER A 90 12.43 -14.57 8.17
N PHE A 91 13.04 -13.94 7.17
CA PHE A 91 12.81 -12.51 6.96
C PHE A 91 11.40 -12.19 6.44
N GLY A 92 10.86 -13.02 5.54
CA GLY A 92 9.47 -12.87 5.07
C GLY A 92 8.46 -13.00 6.21
N THR A 93 8.64 -13.99 7.09
CA THR A 93 7.80 -14.18 8.29
C THR A 93 7.89 -13.00 9.24
N ALA A 94 9.09 -12.47 9.48
CA ALA A 94 9.29 -11.30 10.34
C ALA A 94 8.61 -10.05 9.78
N ILE A 95 8.66 -9.83 8.45
CA ILE A 95 7.95 -8.73 7.80
C ILE A 95 6.43 -8.93 7.87
N ALA A 96 5.93 -10.14 7.63
CA ALA A 96 4.51 -10.45 7.75
C ALA A 96 4.00 -10.15 9.16
N ALA A 97 4.67 -10.66 10.19
CA ALA A 97 4.34 -10.39 11.59
C ALA A 97 4.39 -8.89 11.90
N HIS A 98 5.46 -8.20 11.48
CA HIS A 98 5.60 -6.77 11.71
C HIS A 98 4.46 -5.96 11.10
N VAL A 99 4.19 -6.15 9.80
CA VAL A 99 3.15 -5.42 9.08
C VAL A 99 1.76 -5.76 9.63
N ALA A 100 1.50 -7.01 9.99
CA ALA A 100 0.24 -7.44 10.57
C ALA A 100 -0.10 -6.73 11.89
N THR A 101 0.91 -6.41 12.71
CA THR A 101 0.69 -5.64 13.96
C THR A 101 0.36 -4.16 13.73
N ARG A 102 0.51 -3.64 12.50
CA ARG A 102 0.29 -2.22 12.20
C ARG A 102 -1.18 -1.84 12.15
N LYS A 103 -2.04 -2.75 11.69
CA LYS A 103 -3.48 -2.54 11.55
C LYS A 103 -4.16 -3.90 11.73
N SER A 104 -5.05 -4.02 12.72
CA SER A 104 -5.71 -5.29 13.06
C SER A 104 -6.60 -5.83 11.94
N LEU A 105 -7.20 -4.95 11.14
CA LEU A 105 -8.06 -5.30 9.99
C LEU A 105 -7.28 -5.54 8.69
N LEU A 106 -5.95 -5.44 8.71
CA LEU A 106 -5.13 -5.67 7.53
C LEU A 106 -4.99 -7.18 7.29
N GLU A 107 -5.35 -7.65 6.09
CA GLU A 107 -5.09 -9.03 5.67
C GLU A 107 -3.62 -9.16 5.24
N VAL A 108 -2.87 -10.04 5.91
CA VAL A 108 -1.47 -10.33 5.57
C VAL A 108 -1.36 -11.75 5.06
N ASN A 109 -1.33 -11.90 3.73
CA ASN A 109 -1.21 -13.21 3.11
C ASN A 109 0.25 -13.60 2.90
N MET A 110 0.64 -14.79 3.32
CA MET A 110 1.94 -15.36 3.07
C MET A 110 1.82 -16.47 2.04
N LEU A 111 2.45 -16.30 0.88
CA LEU A 111 2.63 -17.38 -0.07
C LEU A 111 3.83 -18.23 0.39
N VAL A 112 3.55 -19.46 0.80
CA VAL A 112 4.55 -20.42 1.27
C VAL A 112 4.55 -21.65 0.37
N ARG A 113 5.71 -22.28 0.20
CA ARG A 113 5.84 -23.48 -0.64
C ARG A 113 5.51 -24.77 0.12
N ASP A 114 5.80 -24.78 1.41
CA ASP A 114 5.70 -25.98 2.25
C ASP A 114 4.29 -26.06 2.89
N PRO A 115 3.47 -27.08 2.57
CA PRO A 115 2.14 -27.23 3.15
C PRO A 115 2.15 -27.39 4.68
N GLN A 116 3.23 -27.92 5.27
CA GLN A 116 3.34 -28.05 6.72
C GLN A 116 3.51 -26.67 7.38
N VAL A 117 4.34 -25.80 6.79
CA VAL A 117 4.48 -24.41 7.25
C VAL A 117 3.15 -23.66 7.07
N CYS A 118 2.46 -23.89 5.95
CA CYS A 118 1.14 -23.30 5.70
C CYS A 118 0.13 -23.65 6.81
N ARG A 119 0.01 -24.94 7.15
CA ARG A 119 -0.90 -25.39 8.20
C ARG A 119 -0.52 -24.84 9.57
N SER A 120 0.75 -24.91 9.96
CA SER A 120 1.21 -24.39 11.26
C SER A 120 0.92 -22.89 11.42
N ILE A 121 1.09 -22.08 10.37
CA ILE A 121 0.75 -20.65 10.44
C ILE A 121 -0.76 -20.43 10.64
N ASN A 122 -1.59 -21.22 9.95
CA ASN A 122 -3.05 -21.03 9.99
C ASN A 122 -3.71 -21.62 11.23
N GLU A 123 -3.20 -22.74 11.74
CA GLU A 123 -3.81 -23.49 12.85
C GLU A 123 -3.18 -23.15 14.20
N GLU A 124 -1.85 -22.97 14.23
CA GLU A 124 -1.08 -22.76 15.46
C GLU A 124 -0.59 -21.31 15.59
N HIS A 125 -0.75 -20.50 14.54
CA HIS A 125 -0.19 -19.15 14.48
C HIS A 125 1.33 -19.12 14.70
N HIS A 126 2.05 -20.12 14.22
CA HIS A 126 3.51 -20.17 14.27
C HIS A 126 4.10 -20.53 12.91
N ASN A 127 5.30 -20.05 12.61
CA ASN A 127 6.09 -20.64 11.54
C ASN A 127 6.99 -21.71 12.15
N CYS A 128 6.50 -22.96 12.18
CA CYS A 128 7.20 -24.10 12.82
C CYS A 128 8.66 -24.28 12.39
N LYS A 129 9.04 -23.84 11.18
CA LYS A 129 10.38 -24.00 10.63
C LYS A 129 11.33 -22.87 11.02
N TYR A 130 10.86 -21.63 11.02
CA TYR A 130 11.73 -20.45 11.17
C TYR A 130 11.54 -19.71 12.49
N PHE A 131 10.34 -19.77 13.09
CA PHE A 131 10.01 -19.14 14.37
C PHE A 131 9.01 -19.99 15.18
N PRO A 132 9.41 -21.20 15.62
CA PRO A 132 8.53 -22.08 16.39
C PRO A 132 8.17 -21.54 17.78
N GLN A 133 8.83 -20.48 18.25
CA GLN A 133 8.63 -19.89 19.58
C GLN A 133 7.97 -18.51 19.55
N HIS A 134 7.62 -17.99 18.36
CA HIS A 134 7.02 -16.67 18.21
C HIS A 134 5.64 -16.77 17.59
N GLU A 135 4.61 -16.38 18.34
CA GLU A 135 3.23 -16.35 17.86
C GLU A 135 3.07 -15.21 16.83
N LEU A 136 2.47 -15.55 15.70
CA LEU A 136 2.13 -14.63 14.62
C LEU A 136 0.77 -13.99 14.91
N PRO A 137 0.57 -12.70 14.54
CA PRO A 137 -0.74 -12.08 14.61
C PRO A 137 -1.81 -12.88 13.83
N LYS A 138 -3.03 -12.96 14.36
CA LYS A 138 -4.14 -13.75 13.78
C LYS A 138 -4.56 -13.32 12.37
N ASN A 139 -4.18 -12.10 11.95
CA ASN A 139 -4.41 -11.59 10.61
C ASN A 139 -3.28 -11.94 9.61
N VAL A 140 -2.33 -12.79 10.01
CA VAL A 140 -1.38 -13.46 9.11
C VAL A 140 -1.96 -14.79 8.67
N ILE A 141 -2.17 -14.94 7.36
CA ILE A 141 -2.78 -16.12 6.75
C ILE A 141 -1.80 -16.70 5.74
N ALA A 142 -1.45 -17.97 5.86
CA ALA A 142 -0.62 -18.65 4.88
C ALA A 142 -1.46 -19.38 3.82
N THR A 143 -0.95 -19.42 2.60
CA THR A 143 -1.52 -20.23 1.52
C THR A 143 -0.40 -20.77 0.63
N THR A 144 -0.66 -21.89 -0.04
CA THR A 144 0.18 -22.41 -1.13
C THR A 144 -0.36 -22.03 -2.52
N ASP A 145 -1.51 -21.35 -2.59
CA ASP A 145 -2.11 -20.87 -3.83
C ASP A 145 -1.69 -19.42 -4.12
N ALA A 146 -0.86 -19.25 -5.16
CA ALA A 146 -0.37 -17.94 -5.59
C ALA A 146 -1.50 -17.01 -6.04
N LYS A 147 -2.51 -17.53 -6.73
CA LYS A 147 -3.63 -16.73 -7.23
C LYS A 147 -4.43 -16.15 -6.07
N ALA A 148 -4.78 -16.98 -5.08
CA ALA A 148 -5.48 -16.53 -3.89
C ALA A 148 -4.66 -15.53 -3.05
N ALA A 149 -3.34 -15.76 -2.95
CA ALA A 149 -2.44 -14.86 -2.22
C ALA A 149 -2.40 -13.45 -2.84
N LEU A 150 -2.28 -13.37 -4.17
CA LEU A 150 -2.08 -12.13 -4.92
C LEU A 150 -3.36 -11.35 -5.20
N LEU A 151 -4.51 -12.02 -5.29
CA LEU A 151 -5.78 -11.39 -5.65
C LEU A 151 -6.12 -10.24 -4.70
N GLY A 152 -6.22 -9.03 -5.26
CA GLY A 152 -6.60 -7.81 -4.54
C GLY A 152 -5.54 -7.29 -3.57
N ALA A 153 -4.28 -7.71 -3.70
CA ALA A 153 -3.21 -7.18 -2.87
C ALA A 153 -2.90 -5.71 -3.22
N ASP A 154 -2.69 -4.88 -2.20
CA ASP A 154 -2.27 -3.48 -2.36
C ASP A 154 -0.75 -3.33 -2.42
N PHE A 155 -0.01 -4.25 -1.78
CA PHE A 155 1.45 -4.32 -1.77
C PHE A 155 1.95 -5.76 -1.75
N CYS A 156 3.08 -6.01 -2.41
CA CYS A 156 3.71 -7.32 -2.47
C CYS A 156 5.16 -7.26 -1.96
N PHE A 157 5.44 -7.92 -0.84
CA PHE A 157 6.78 -8.12 -0.33
C PHE A 157 7.40 -9.37 -0.92
N HIS A 158 8.48 -9.21 -1.67
CA HIS A 158 9.20 -10.31 -2.28
C HIS A 158 10.38 -10.74 -1.39
N ALA A 159 10.23 -11.86 -0.68
CA ALA A 159 11.21 -12.44 0.23
C ALA A 159 11.89 -13.71 -0.31
N VAL A 160 11.56 -14.14 -1.53
CA VAL A 160 12.17 -15.32 -2.17
C VAL A 160 13.66 -15.05 -2.46
N PRO A 161 14.58 -15.99 -2.19
CA PRO A 161 16.00 -15.80 -2.48
C PRO A 161 16.25 -15.52 -3.97
N VAL A 162 17.18 -14.60 -4.27
CA VAL A 162 17.44 -14.09 -5.63
C VAL A 162 17.69 -15.19 -6.67
N GLN A 163 18.30 -16.31 -6.27
CA GLN A 163 18.62 -17.42 -7.18
C GLN A 163 17.39 -18.20 -7.67
N PHE A 164 16.25 -18.07 -6.98
CA PHE A 164 14.99 -18.73 -7.36
C PHE A 164 13.95 -17.73 -7.87
N SER A 165 14.26 -16.43 -7.85
CA SER A 165 13.28 -15.37 -8.12
C SER A 165 12.79 -15.38 -9.56
N SER A 166 13.66 -15.58 -10.56
CA SER A 166 13.25 -15.46 -11.97
C SER A 166 12.18 -16.50 -12.31
N SER A 167 12.45 -17.78 -12.05
CA SER A 167 11.52 -18.87 -12.34
C SER A 167 10.24 -18.77 -11.53
N PHE A 168 10.34 -18.44 -10.24
CA PHE A 168 9.18 -18.26 -9.37
C PHE A 168 8.27 -17.11 -9.83
N LEU A 169 8.84 -15.97 -10.20
CA LEU A 169 8.08 -14.81 -10.69
C LEU A 169 7.43 -15.08 -12.04
N GLU A 170 8.11 -15.82 -12.93
CA GLU A 170 7.55 -16.26 -14.21
C GLU A 170 6.31 -17.16 -14.02
N GLU A 171 6.33 -18.05 -13.02
CA GLU A 171 5.22 -18.95 -12.69
C GLU A 171 3.97 -18.19 -12.22
N ILE A 172 4.15 -17.14 -11.42
CA ILE A 172 3.02 -16.38 -10.85
C ILE A 172 2.61 -15.17 -11.70
N ALA A 173 3.32 -14.87 -12.79
CA ALA A 173 3.17 -13.63 -13.55
C ALA A 173 1.72 -13.33 -13.98
N ASN A 174 0.95 -14.37 -14.32
CA ASN A 174 -0.45 -14.23 -14.76
C ASN A 174 -1.42 -13.85 -13.62
N TYR A 175 -1.00 -13.92 -12.36
CA TYR A 175 -1.81 -13.56 -11.19
C TYR A 175 -1.45 -12.18 -10.63
N VAL A 176 -0.42 -11.53 -11.17
CA VAL A 176 0.09 -10.27 -10.66
C VAL A 176 -0.61 -9.10 -11.34
N ASP A 177 -1.29 -8.28 -10.56
CA ASP A 177 -1.85 -7.03 -11.06
C ASP A 177 -0.72 -6.11 -11.57
N PRO A 178 -0.82 -5.53 -12.78
CA PRO A 178 0.25 -4.72 -13.36
C PRO A 178 0.65 -3.49 -12.53
N GLY A 179 -0.25 -3.00 -11.69
CA GLY A 179 -0.04 -1.88 -10.78
C GLY A 179 0.43 -2.25 -9.37
N LEU A 180 0.55 -3.55 -9.04
CA LEU A 180 0.93 -4.02 -7.71
C LEU A 180 2.37 -3.63 -7.38
N PRO A 181 2.64 -2.80 -6.36
CA PRO A 181 4.00 -2.46 -5.97
C PRO A 181 4.74 -3.64 -5.36
N PHE A 182 5.90 -3.98 -5.92
CA PHE A 182 6.82 -4.99 -5.40
C PHE A 182 7.89 -4.36 -4.52
N ILE A 183 7.97 -4.80 -3.27
CA ILE A 183 9.02 -4.46 -2.31
C ILE A 183 9.99 -5.65 -2.25
N SER A 184 11.14 -5.52 -2.92
CA SER A 184 12.20 -6.54 -2.83
C SER A 184 12.91 -6.46 -1.49
N LEU A 185 12.89 -7.57 -0.78
CA LEU A 185 13.65 -7.81 0.45
C LEU A 185 14.99 -8.51 0.17
N SER A 186 15.11 -9.12 -1.00
CA SER A 186 16.26 -9.94 -1.38
C SER A 186 17.48 -9.06 -1.66
N LYS A 187 18.62 -9.49 -1.12
CA LYS A 187 19.94 -8.88 -1.34
C LYS A 187 20.77 -9.80 -2.25
N GLY A 188 21.58 -9.21 -3.13
CA GLY A 188 22.51 -9.94 -4.00
C GLY A 188 22.14 -9.93 -5.48
N LEU A 189 22.86 -10.73 -6.25
CA LEU A 189 22.73 -10.89 -7.70
C LEU A 189 22.35 -12.34 -8.04
N GLU A 190 21.58 -12.53 -9.10
CA GLU A 190 21.41 -13.85 -9.71
C GLU A 190 22.74 -14.28 -10.34
N LEU A 191 23.29 -15.43 -9.91
CA LEU A 191 24.67 -15.81 -10.24
C LEU A 191 24.89 -15.97 -11.75
N ASN A 192 23.92 -16.57 -12.44
CA ASN A 192 24.06 -16.91 -13.86
C ASN A 192 23.95 -15.70 -14.79
N THR A 193 23.24 -14.64 -14.37
CA THR A 193 22.98 -13.47 -15.24
C THR A 193 23.56 -12.18 -14.69
N LEU A 194 24.07 -12.20 -13.46
CA LEU A 194 24.54 -11.04 -12.69
C LEU A 194 23.48 -9.92 -12.57
N ARG A 195 22.19 -10.30 -12.59
CA ARG A 195 21.08 -9.34 -12.52
C ARG A 195 20.69 -9.04 -11.08
N THR A 196 20.30 -7.79 -10.84
CA THR A 196 19.66 -7.36 -9.61
C THR A 196 18.16 -7.64 -9.65
N MET A 197 17.49 -7.65 -8.49
CA MET A 197 16.03 -7.78 -8.40
C MET A 197 15.27 -6.69 -9.18
N SER A 198 15.85 -5.48 -9.30
CA SER A 198 15.30 -4.40 -10.11
C SER A 198 15.27 -4.68 -11.61
N GLN A 199 16.09 -5.63 -12.08
CA GLN A 199 16.09 -6.12 -13.46
C GLN A 199 15.28 -7.41 -13.60
N ILE A 200 15.32 -8.28 -12.59
CA ILE A 200 14.63 -9.59 -12.59
C ILE A 200 13.11 -9.41 -12.55
N ILE A 201 12.57 -8.65 -11.58
CA ILE A 201 11.12 -8.51 -11.38
C ILE A 201 10.39 -8.01 -12.63
N PRO A 202 10.73 -6.85 -13.23
CA PRO A 202 10.01 -6.39 -14.41
C PRO A 202 10.16 -7.33 -15.61
N LYS A 203 11.29 -8.05 -15.72
CA LYS A 203 11.52 -8.99 -16.80
C LYS A 203 10.68 -10.27 -16.64
N ALA A 204 10.73 -10.89 -15.47
CA ALA A 204 10.00 -12.13 -15.17
C ALA A 204 8.48 -11.93 -15.23
N LEU A 205 8.00 -10.77 -14.76
CA LEU A 205 6.60 -10.38 -14.82
C LEU A 205 6.17 -9.84 -16.19
N LYS A 206 7.08 -9.75 -17.17
CA LYS A 206 6.84 -9.18 -18.51
C LYS A 206 6.22 -7.77 -18.46
N ASN A 207 6.58 -6.99 -17.44
CA ASN A 207 6.09 -5.63 -17.20
C ASN A 207 7.27 -4.67 -16.97
N PRO A 208 7.76 -3.97 -18.01
CA PRO A 208 8.86 -3.01 -17.88
C PRO A 208 8.56 -1.84 -16.94
N ARG A 209 7.29 -1.56 -16.64
CA ARG A 209 6.84 -0.48 -15.74
C ARG A 209 6.40 -1.00 -14.37
N GLN A 210 6.77 -2.24 -14.00
CA GLN A 210 6.40 -2.79 -12.71
C GLN A 210 6.80 -1.83 -11.58
N PRO A 211 5.86 -1.39 -10.71
CA PRO A 211 6.21 -0.52 -9.61
C PRO A 211 7.09 -1.27 -8.62
N TYR A 212 8.27 -0.72 -8.34
CA TYR A 212 9.35 -1.45 -7.68
C TYR A 212 10.01 -0.62 -6.59
N VAL A 213 10.28 -1.27 -5.47
CA VAL A 213 10.91 -0.71 -4.28
C VAL A 213 11.93 -1.70 -3.74
N VAL A 214 13.09 -1.19 -3.31
CA VAL A 214 14.10 -1.97 -2.58
C VAL A 214 13.98 -1.63 -1.09
N LEU A 215 13.96 -2.64 -0.25
CA LEU A 215 14.12 -2.49 1.19
C LEU A 215 15.47 -3.09 1.61
N SER A 216 16.32 -2.28 2.25
CA SER A 216 17.68 -2.70 2.66
C SER A 216 18.07 -2.10 4.01
N GLY A 217 19.05 -2.70 4.67
CA GLY A 217 19.59 -2.28 5.97
C GLY A 217 19.95 -3.45 6.89
N PRO A 218 20.63 -3.18 8.02
CA PRO A 218 20.89 -4.18 9.06
C PRO A 218 19.56 -4.54 9.71
N SER A 219 19.08 -5.74 9.42
CA SER A 219 17.82 -6.25 9.97
C SER A 219 17.91 -7.76 10.06
N PHE A 220 18.17 -8.23 11.27
CA PHE A 220 18.03 -9.65 11.54
C PHE A 220 16.56 -9.97 11.77
N ALA A 221 16.08 -11.04 11.14
CA ALA A 221 14.68 -11.43 11.25
C ALA A 221 14.24 -11.65 12.72
N LEU A 222 15.13 -12.21 13.53
CA LEU A 222 14.89 -12.42 14.95
C LEU A 222 14.77 -11.11 15.74
N GLU A 223 15.56 -10.08 15.41
CA GLU A 223 15.46 -8.77 16.05
C GLU A 223 14.10 -8.11 15.78
N LEU A 224 13.59 -8.24 14.54
CA LEU A 224 12.25 -7.77 14.17
C LEU A 224 11.17 -8.52 14.95
N MET A 225 11.26 -9.85 15.05
CA MET A 225 10.32 -10.65 15.83
C MET A 225 10.33 -10.29 17.32
N ASN A 226 11.50 -9.96 17.86
CA ASN A 226 11.68 -9.51 19.24
C ASN A 226 11.35 -8.01 19.44
N LYS A 227 10.88 -7.32 18.39
CA LYS A 227 10.55 -5.87 18.41
C LYS A 227 11.71 -4.99 18.89
N LEU A 228 12.95 -5.40 18.62
CA LEU A 228 14.12 -4.60 18.95
C LEU A 228 14.21 -3.37 18.02
N PRO A 229 14.83 -2.26 18.46
CA PRO A 229 15.04 -1.10 17.60
C PRO A 229 15.81 -1.46 16.33
N THR A 230 15.20 -1.28 15.16
CA THR A 230 15.79 -1.58 13.86
C THR A 230 15.64 -0.38 12.92
N ALA A 231 16.61 -0.17 12.03
CA ALA A 231 16.58 0.88 11.01
C ALA A 231 16.77 0.29 9.61
N LEU A 232 15.87 0.65 8.70
CA LEU A 232 15.88 0.22 7.30
C LEU A 232 15.77 1.41 6.36
N VAL A 233 16.19 1.19 5.13
CA VAL A 233 16.13 2.13 4.02
C VAL A 233 15.24 1.55 2.93
N VAL A 234 14.31 2.37 2.46
CA VAL A 234 13.45 2.12 1.31
C VAL A 234 13.95 2.97 0.15
N ALA A 235 14.26 2.36 -0.98
CA ALA A 235 14.70 3.05 -2.19
C ALA A 235 13.80 2.73 -3.38
N SER A 236 13.42 3.75 -4.15
CA SER A 236 12.69 3.59 -5.41
C SER A 236 12.96 4.77 -6.34
N LYS A 237 12.76 4.54 -7.64
CA LYS A 237 12.70 5.61 -8.65
C LYS A 237 11.42 6.45 -8.50
N ASP A 238 10.35 5.86 -7.97
CA ASP A 238 9.12 6.58 -7.62
C ASP A 238 9.10 6.88 -6.11
N GLN A 239 9.35 8.16 -5.79
CA GLN A 239 9.38 8.63 -4.42
C GLN A 239 8.01 8.47 -3.72
N LYS A 240 6.90 8.51 -4.44
CA LYS A 240 5.56 8.35 -3.84
C LYS A 240 5.37 6.93 -3.31
N ILE A 241 5.86 5.93 -4.04
CA ILE A 241 5.77 4.53 -3.61
C ILE A 241 6.75 4.28 -2.47
N ALA A 242 7.97 4.81 -2.52
CA ALA A 242 8.92 4.73 -1.41
C ALA A 242 8.34 5.33 -0.11
N ASN A 243 7.68 6.48 -0.21
CA ASN A 243 7.00 7.10 0.92
C ASN A 243 5.82 6.24 1.41
N SER A 244 5.05 5.64 0.51
CA SER A 244 3.93 4.76 0.87
C SER A 244 4.41 3.52 1.66
N VAL A 245 5.49 2.88 1.20
CA VAL A 245 6.10 1.74 1.90
C VAL A 245 6.68 2.17 3.25
N GLN A 246 7.31 3.36 3.32
CA GLN A 246 7.77 3.92 4.59
C GLN A 246 6.62 4.04 5.60
N GLN A 247 5.46 4.54 5.17
CA GLN A 247 4.29 4.71 6.05
C GLN A 247 3.73 3.37 6.52
N LEU A 248 3.60 2.41 5.59
CA LEU A 248 3.15 1.05 5.86
C LEU A 248 4.03 0.36 6.91
N MET A 249 5.35 0.57 6.88
CA MET A 249 6.30 -0.17 7.71
C MET A 249 6.81 0.57 8.95
N ALA A 250 6.90 1.90 8.96
CA ALA A 250 7.51 2.64 10.08
C ALA A 250 6.69 2.59 11.38
N SER A 251 7.27 2.02 12.44
CA SER A 251 6.65 1.88 13.77
C SER A 251 7.52 2.53 14.85
N LYS A 252 7.15 2.40 16.13
CA LYS A 252 7.98 2.83 17.27
C LYS A 252 9.35 2.13 17.29
N ASN A 253 9.39 0.86 16.92
CA ASN A 253 10.59 0.02 16.98
C ASN A 253 11.27 -0.15 15.62
N LEU A 254 10.60 0.23 14.52
CA LEU A 254 11.14 0.14 13.18
C LEU A 254 11.18 1.51 12.52
N ARG A 255 12.38 2.09 12.42
CA ARG A 255 12.61 3.31 11.66
C ARG A 255 12.82 2.98 10.19
N ILE A 256 12.09 3.66 9.31
CA ILE A 256 12.27 3.55 7.86
C ILE A 256 12.71 4.92 7.32
N ASN A 257 13.85 4.95 6.64
CA ASN A 257 14.32 6.12 5.89
C ASN A 257 14.07 5.88 4.40
N THR A 258 13.82 6.94 3.64
CA THR A 258 13.63 6.85 2.18
C THR A 258 14.85 7.39 1.44
N SER A 259 15.26 6.72 0.36
CA SER A 259 16.26 7.18 -0.59
C SER A 259 15.68 7.21 -2.00
N ARG A 260 16.25 8.05 -2.86
CA ARG A 260 16.06 7.93 -4.30
C ARG A 260 16.90 6.73 -4.78
N GLY A 261 16.32 5.89 -5.63
CA GLY A 261 16.97 4.71 -6.23
C GLY A 261 17.12 4.81 -7.73
#